data_AF-A0A5C4S7Q0-F1
#
_entry.id   AF-A0A5C4S7Q0-F1
#
_cell.length_a   1.000
_cell.length_b   1.000
_cell.length_c   1.000
_cell.angle_alpha   90.00
_cell.angle_beta   90.00
_cell.angle_gamma   90.00
#
_symmetry.space_group_name_H-M   'P 1'
#
loop_
_entity.id
_entity.type
_entity.pdbx_description
1 polymer ?
#
loop_
_entity_poly.entity_id
_entity_poly.type
_entity_poly.pdbx_seq_one_letter_code
_entity_poly.pdbx_strand_id
1 'polypeptide(L)'
;MKWIKSILFSVLFLLPSVAFADLTGTWSCNDGGKYYVRQIGKEVFWYGERSVTNPSWSNVANGTLDGNNIILRWADVPKGSIMGEGILILNMINPNKFQAITKTGGFGGSIWTRP
;
A
#
# COMPACT_ATOMS: atom_id res chain seq x y z
N MET A 1 58.55 -22.45 -7.02
CA MET A 1 58.09 -21.04 -7.14
C MET A 1 57.33 -20.91 -8.45
N LYS A 2 56.11 -20.35 -8.42
CA LYS A 2 55.14 -20.15 -9.53
C LYS A 2 54.25 -21.36 -9.88
N TRP A 3 52.93 -21.27 -9.98
CA TRP A 3 51.91 -20.26 -9.66
C TRP A 3 50.59 -21.03 -9.50
N ILE A 4 49.88 -20.82 -8.39
CA ILE A 4 48.53 -21.35 -8.16
C ILE A 4 47.59 -20.55 -9.06
N LYS A 5 46.90 -21.24 -9.99
CA LYS A 5 45.83 -20.63 -10.79
C LYS A 5 44.66 -20.33 -9.86
N SER A 6 44.50 -19.08 -9.48
CA SER A 6 43.32 -18.61 -8.74
C SER A 6 42.07 -18.81 -9.59
N ILE A 7 41.23 -19.76 -9.20
CA ILE A 7 39.86 -19.91 -9.70
C ILE A 7 39.08 -18.74 -9.12
N LEU A 8 38.68 -17.80 -9.97
CA LEU A 8 37.81 -16.70 -9.60
C LEU A 8 36.41 -17.27 -9.36
N PHE A 9 36.10 -17.62 -8.12
CA PHE A 9 34.76 -18.06 -7.72
C PHE A 9 33.85 -16.82 -7.66
N SER A 10 33.23 -16.48 -8.78
CA SER A 10 32.14 -15.50 -8.79
C SER A 10 30.93 -16.15 -8.15
N VAL A 11 30.79 -16.01 -6.83
CA VAL A 11 29.54 -16.35 -6.13
C VAL A 11 28.53 -15.28 -6.51
N LEU A 12 27.76 -15.54 -7.58
CA LEU A 12 26.52 -14.82 -7.82
C LEU A 12 25.58 -15.16 -6.66
N PHE A 13 25.48 -14.27 -5.68
CA PHE A 13 24.42 -14.36 -4.68
C PHE A 13 23.09 -14.13 -5.41
N LEU A 14 22.43 -15.22 -5.80
CA LEU A 14 20.99 -15.25 -6.07
C LEU A 14 20.30 -14.98 -4.73
N LEU A 15 20.31 -13.73 -4.28
CA LEU A 15 19.39 -13.31 -3.24
C LEU A 15 17.99 -13.54 -3.82
N PRO A 16 17.12 -14.32 -3.15
CA PRO A 16 15.74 -14.40 -3.57
C PRO A 16 15.20 -12.97 -3.52
N SER A 17 14.93 -12.40 -4.69
CA SER A 17 14.10 -11.22 -4.78
C SER A 17 12.74 -11.66 -4.25
N VAL A 18 12.43 -11.29 -3.01
CA VAL A 18 11.05 -11.29 -2.55
C VAL A 18 10.36 -10.22 -3.37
N ALA A 19 9.84 -10.63 -4.53
CA ALA A 19 9.02 -9.78 -5.36
C ALA A 19 7.73 -9.52 -4.57
N PHE A 20 7.70 -8.41 -3.85
CA PHE A 20 6.45 -7.89 -3.30
C PHE A 20 5.52 -7.62 -4.47
N ALA A 21 4.23 -7.92 -4.30
CA ALA A 21 3.22 -7.49 -5.24
C ALA A 21 3.32 -5.96 -5.39
N ASP A 22 3.39 -5.45 -6.62
CA ASP A 22 3.36 -4.01 -6.88
C ASP A 22 1.94 -3.50 -6.61
N LEU A 23 1.77 -2.75 -5.53
CA LEU A 23 0.49 -2.20 -5.10
C LEU A 23 0.15 -0.88 -5.81
N THR A 24 1.10 -0.31 -6.56
CA THR A 24 0.90 0.95 -7.28
C THR A 24 -0.29 0.82 -8.23
N GLY A 25 -1.21 1.77 -8.17
CA GLY A 25 -2.35 1.81 -9.08
C GLY A 25 -3.56 2.51 -8.50
N THR A 26 -4.64 2.48 -9.28
CA THR A 26 -5.95 2.96 -8.85
C THR A 26 -6.78 1.79 -8.34
N TRP A 27 -7.31 1.94 -7.14
CA TRP A 27 -8.11 0.95 -6.44
C TRP A 27 -9.51 1.49 -6.19
N SER A 28 -10.52 0.65 -6.35
CA SER A 28 -11.90 0.93 -5.96
C SER A 28 -12.16 0.30 -4.60
N CYS A 29 -12.92 0.98 -3.74
CA CYS A 29 -13.34 0.42 -2.46
C CYS A 29 -14.86 0.26 -2.38
N ASN A 30 -15.32 -0.62 -1.50
CA ASN A 30 -16.73 -0.88 -1.25
C ASN A 30 -17.47 0.28 -0.53
N ASP A 31 -16.78 1.35 -0.13
CA ASP A 31 -17.38 2.62 0.30
C ASP A 31 -17.73 3.56 -0.89
N GLY A 32 -17.46 3.11 -2.12
CA GLY A 32 -17.67 3.88 -3.35
C GLY A 32 -16.56 4.89 -3.66
N GLY A 33 -15.46 4.90 -2.91
CA GLY A 33 -14.30 5.75 -3.11
C GLY A 33 -13.28 5.17 -4.09
N LYS A 34 -12.46 6.06 -4.65
CA LYS A 34 -11.26 5.74 -5.43
C LYS A 34 -10.00 6.05 -4.62
N TYR A 35 -9.01 5.17 -4.73
CA TYR A 35 -7.77 5.23 -3.98
C TYR A 35 -6.59 5.11 -4.93
N TYR A 36 -5.73 6.12 -4.96
CA TYR A 36 -4.53 6.18 -5.79
C TYR A 36 -3.35 5.77 -4.91
N VAL A 37 -2.95 4.51 -5.03
CA VAL A 37 -1.92 3.89 -4.20
C VAL A 37 -0.58 4.01 -4.90
N ARG A 38 0.45 4.39 -4.15
CA ARG A 38 1.84 4.41 -4.59
C ARG A 38 2.70 3.62 -3.61
N GLN A 39 3.43 2.63 -4.11
CA GLN A 39 4.42 1.89 -3.34
C GLN A 39 5.84 2.30 -3.76
N ILE A 40 6.71 2.48 -2.77
CA ILE A 40 8.15 2.71 -2.94
C ILE A 40 8.88 1.78 -1.97
N GLY A 41 9.40 0.65 -2.48
CA GLY A 41 9.96 -0.40 -1.62
C GLY A 41 8.89 -0.93 -0.66
N LYS A 42 9.09 -0.73 0.65
CA LYS A 42 8.10 -1.08 1.68
C LYS A 42 7.16 0.08 2.04
N GLU A 43 7.43 1.30 1.60
CA GLU A 43 6.57 2.44 1.91
C GLU A 43 5.34 2.43 1.01
N VAL A 44 4.19 2.75 1.59
CA VAL A 44 2.92 2.85 0.89
C VAL A 44 2.31 4.21 1.20
N PHE A 45 1.92 4.91 0.14
CA PHE A 45 1.19 6.16 0.20
C PHE A 45 -0.13 5.98 -0.53
N TRP A 46 -1.18 6.68 -0.10
CA TRP A 46 -2.33 6.86 -0.96
C TRP A 46 -2.94 8.25 -0.87
N TYR A 47 -3.74 8.53 -1.88
CA TYR A 47 -4.79 9.54 -1.84
C TYR A 47 -6.13 8.83 -2.09
N GLY A 48 -7.13 9.06 -1.23
CA GLY A 48 -8.47 8.51 -1.33
C GLY A 48 -9.51 9.62 -1.49
N GLU A 49 -10.52 9.41 -2.33
CA GLU A 49 -11.61 10.38 -2.52
C GLU A 49 -12.95 9.71 -2.81
N ARG A 50 -14.04 10.33 -2.32
CA ARG A 50 -15.41 9.88 -2.64
C ARG A 50 -15.84 10.21 -4.07
N SER A 51 -15.41 11.36 -4.57
CA SER A 51 -15.74 11.90 -5.90
C SER A 51 -14.70 12.95 -6.30
N VAL A 52 -14.56 13.14 -7.61
CA VAL A 52 -13.59 14.10 -8.18
C VAL A 52 -13.91 15.54 -7.75
N THR A 53 -15.20 15.89 -7.76
CA THR A 53 -15.71 17.23 -7.44
C THR A 53 -16.48 17.20 -6.13
N ASN A 54 -16.22 18.18 -5.25
CA ASN A 54 -16.89 18.40 -3.96
C ASN A 54 -17.20 17.11 -3.18
N PRO A 55 -16.20 16.25 -2.90
CA PRO A 55 -16.45 15.03 -2.16
C PRO A 55 -16.85 15.31 -0.72
N SER A 56 -17.66 14.44 -0.12
CA SER A 56 -17.95 14.51 1.32
C SER A 56 -16.70 14.23 2.17
N TRP A 57 -15.80 13.39 1.67
CA TRP A 57 -14.51 13.07 2.28
C TRP A 57 -13.43 12.86 1.23
N SER A 58 -12.19 13.12 1.64
CA SER A 58 -10.98 12.76 0.93
C SER A 58 -9.89 12.59 1.95
N ASN A 59 -9.02 11.60 1.80
CA ASN A 59 -7.95 11.34 2.76
C ASN A 59 -6.61 11.10 2.08
N VAL A 60 -5.55 11.26 2.86
CA VAL A 60 -4.22 10.75 2.55
C VAL A 60 -3.86 9.70 3.57
N ALA A 61 -3.00 8.76 3.17
CA ALA A 61 -2.42 7.81 4.10
C ALA A 61 -0.95 7.56 3.76
N ASN A 62 -0.18 7.24 4.79
CA ASN A 62 1.19 6.78 4.67
C ASN A 62 1.45 5.63 5.64
N GLY A 63 2.35 4.74 5.26
CA GLY A 63 2.73 3.62 6.11
C GLY A 63 3.57 2.58 5.38
N THR A 64 3.48 1.33 5.78
CA THR A 64 4.39 0.28 5.30
C THR A 64 3.68 -1.03 4.96
N LEU A 65 4.28 -1.76 4.02
CA LEU A 65 4.00 -3.15 3.71
C LEU A 65 4.87 -4.06 4.56
N ASP A 66 4.25 -4.87 5.41
CA ASP A 66 4.89 -5.89 6.25
C ASP A 66 4.23 -7.26 6.02
N GLY A 67 4.94 -8.13 5.30
CA GLY A 67 4.38 -9.38 4.78
C GLY A 67 3.15 -9.11 3.90
N ASN A 68 2.00 -9.62 4.33
CA ASN A 68 0.72 -9.40 3.65
C ASN A 68 -0.09 -8.24 4.24
N ASN A 69 0.45 -7.51 5.24
CA ASN A 69 -0.27 -6.43 5.88
C ASN A 69 0.23 -5.07 5.40
N ILE A 70 -0.70 -4.19 5.06
CA ILE A 70 -0.44 -2.77 4.80
C ILE A 70 -0.90 -2.00 6.04
N ILE A 71 0.04 -1.42 6.77
CA ILE A 71 -0.20 -0.71 8.02
C ILE A 71 -0.10 0.77 7.73
N LEU A 72 -1.20 1.52 7.87
CA LEU A 72 -1.33 2.92 7.47
C LEU A 72 -1.77 3.80 8.63
N ARG A 73 -1.22 5.01 8.71
CA ARG A 73 -1.87 6.16 9.35
C ARG A 73 -2.58 6.97 8.26
N TRP A 74 -3.80 7.39 8.52
CA TRP A 74 -4.60 8.15 7.56
C TRP A 74 -5.22 9.38 8.21
N ALA A 75 -5.49 10.41 7.41
CA ALA A 75 -6.24 11.59 7.81
C ALA A 75 -7.03 12.13 6.61
N ASP A 76 -8.26 12.57 6.87
CA ASP A 76 -9.01 13.36 5.91
C ASP A 76 -8.36 14.74 5.70
N VAL A 77 -8.52 15.29 4.51
CA VAL A 77 -7.94 16.57 4.06
C VAL A 77 -9.04 17.50 3.51
N PRO A 78 -8.84 18.84 3.52
CA PRO A 78 -9.89 19.83 3.26
C PRO A 78 -10.32 19.97 1.79
N LYS A 79 -10.32 18.87 1.03
CA LYS A 79 -11.09 18.78 -0.22
C LYS A 79 -12.53 18.30 0.07
N GLY A 80 -12.75 17.57 1.15
CA GLY A 80 -14.08 17.26 1.69
C GLY A 80 -14.36 17.92 3.04
N SER A 81 -15.56 17.70 3.59
CA SER A 81 -15.99 18.31 4.87
C SER A 81 -15.72 17.44 6.09
N ILE A 82 -15.58 16.12 5.91
CA ILE A 82 -15.20 15.20 6.98
C ILE A 82 -13.71 15.38 7.30
N MET A 83 -13.35 15.31 8.59
CA MET A 83 -12.00 15.56 9.13
C MET A 83 -11.58 14.44 10.10
N GLY A 84 -11.83 13.18 9.74
CA GLY A 84 -11.43 12.03 10.54
C GLY A 84 -9.94 11.70 10.39
N GLU A 85 -9.40 10.95 11.34
CA GLU A 85 -8.04 10.39 11.23
C GLU A 85 -7.92 9.11 12.05
N GLY A 86 -6.93 8.28 11.73
CA GLY A 86 -6.69 7.07 12.50
C GLY A 86 -5.67 6.13 11.89
N ILE A 87 -5.78 4.88 12.31
CA ILE A 87 -4.98 3.76 11.86
C ILE A 87 -5.88 2.85 11.01
N LEU A 88 -5.31 2.36 9.92
CA LEU A 88 -5.91 1.40 9.02
C LEU A 88 -4.90 0.28 8.79
N ILE A 89 -5.31 -0.96 9.08
CA ILE A 89 -4.51 -2.13 8.73
C ILE A 89 -5.31 -2.94 7.72
N LEU A 90 -4.69 -3.20 6.58
CA LEU A 90 -5.26 -3.99 5.49
C LEU A 90 -4.49 -5.29 5.36
N ASN A 91 -5.20 -6.40 5.16
CA ASN A 91 -4.61 -7.66 4.74
C ASN A 91 -4.75 -7.82 3.22
N MET A 92 -3.65 -8.19 2.56
CA MET A 92 -3.60 -8.51 1.14
C MET A 92 -4.05 -9.94 0.93
N ILE A 93 -5.29 -10.10 0.47
CA ILE A 93 -5.88 -11.39 0.14
C ILE A 93 -5.24 -11.96 -1.12
N ASN A 94 -4.99 -11.09 -2.10
CA ASN A 94 -4.21 -11.35 -3.31
C ASN A 94 -3.70 -10.00 -3.87
N PRO A 95 -2.83 -10.00 -4.90
CA PRO A 95 -2.26 -8.76 -5.46
C PRO A 95 -3.27 -7.71 -5.96
N ASN A 96 -4.54 -8.08 -6.14
CA ASN A 96 -5.61 -7.22 -6.64
C ASN A 96 -6.79 -7.08 -5.66
N LYS A 97 -6.64 -7.54 -4.41
CA LYS A 97 -7.67 -7.43 -3.37
C LYS A 97 -7.09 -7.24 -1.98
N PHE A 98 -7.48 -6.14 -1.33
CA PHE A 98 -7.20 -5.89 0.08
C PHE A 98 -8.49 -5.95 0.91
N GLN A 99 -8.36 -6.34 2.18
CA GLN A 99 -9.44 -6.33 3.15
C GLN A 99 -8.98 -5.66 4.44
N ALA A 100 -9.77 -4.72 4.97
CA ALA A 100 -9.48 -4.11 6.25
C ALA A 100 -9.61 -5.14 7.39
N ILE A 101 -8.62 -5.16 8.27
CA ILE A 101 -8.62 -5.96 9.52
C ILE A 101 -8.64 -5.07 10.77
N THR A 102 -8.21 -3.81 10.66
CA THR A 102 -8.30 -2.83 11.75
C THR A 102 -8.65 -1.47 11.18
N LYS A 103 -9.61 -0.79 11.79
CA LYS A 103 -10.04 0.56 11.42
C LYS A 103 -10.31 1.36 12.68
N THR A 104 -9.67 2.51 12.82
CA THR A 104 -10.01 3.51 13.85
C THR A 104 -10.48 4.79 13.17
N GLY A 105 -10.97 5.77 13.95
CA GLY A 105 -11.35 7.08 13.41
C GLY A 105 -12.62 7.12 12.53
N GLY A 106 -13.38 6.03 12.47
CA GLY A 106 -14.61 5.95 11.68
C GLY A 106 -14.39 5.65 10.18
N PHE A 107 -13.24 5.07 9.81
CA PHE A 107 -12.92 4.78 8.41
C PHE A 107 -13.97 3.87 7.72
N GLY A 108 -14.54 4.34 6.61
CA GLY A 108 -15.68 3.69 5.93
C GLY A 108 -15.31 2.41 5.16
N GLY A 109 -14.29 2.47 4.30
CA GLY A 109 -13.89 1.38 3.42
C GLY A 109 -13.48 0.10 4.15
N SER A 110 -13.71 -1.05 3.50
CA SER A 110 -13.36 -2.37 4.05
C SER A 110 -12.78 -3.34 3.01
N ILE A 111 -13.08 -3.18 1.72
CA ILE A 111 -12.59 -4.07 0.66
C ILE A 111 -12.15 -3.20 -0.52
N TRP A 112 -10.88 -3.33 -0.91
CA TRP A 112 -10.32 -2.66 -2.09
C TRP A 112 -10.06 -3.67 -3.18
N THR A 113 -10.40 -3.33 -4.42
CA THR A 113 -10.13 -4.13 -5.60
C THR A 113 -9.57 -3.28 -6.73
N ARG A 114 -8.77 -3.90 -7.59
CA ARG A 114 -8.36 -3.35 -8.89
C ARG A 114 -8.51 -4.41 -9.98
N PRO A 115 -8.55 -4.02 -11.28
CA PRO A 115 -8.59 -4.97 -12.40
C PRO A 115 -7.42 -5.94 -12.41
#